data_AF-A0A164TU29-F1
#
_entry.id   AF-A0A164TU29-F1
#
_cell.length_a   1.000
_cell.length_b   1.000
_cell.length_c   1.000
_cell.angle_alpha   90.00
_cell.angle_beta   90.00
_cell.angle_gamma   90.00
#
_symmetry.space_group_name_H-M   'P 1'
#
loop_
_entity.id
_entity.type
_entity.pdbx_description
1 polymer ?
#
loop_
_entity_poly.entity_id
_entity_poly.type
_entity_poly.pdbx_seq_one_letter_code
_entity_poly.pdbx_strand_id
1 'polypeptide(L)'
;MAVFHGTFSIVLIIGSLCILPQDLDALSVDDSFFPKLVKRFESEASKLSGEEVHIHEEELQDALRVGREYVEKWEQLEAQISEENRKKGVNEGTTRATGSRRYSSKRHNPEAMARSKEAAIYLVARKYLSDRLGIPAEKIGDLGRLPNNASDRQACDFSSKFRNIDGTCNNIDIPLYGKSGTIFSRLIANSNEGYDDGISTIRKSKLTKNPLPSARLVSSAVVYNDSVPNPAVTLLTMQWGQFLDHDLTSTPTFTKSDGTEFACCSTNITGTSVLTAPHPECLPIAIPSNDPTYNPSSIGQQTCMNFIRSTYGNNLDGTAPRTRSHINALTHWIDASNVYGSTAAKAASLRNTTSGRGKLKTSISSNRQMLPLLSANVFDAGDHRVNEQPLLTIMHTLWVREHNRIADNLYTVAPNQTDEFYYQHARRIVIAEMQHIIYTEYLPVIIGSPDLAAQVMSSEYGYYSGNPAIFTEFSTAAYRMGHSQVRSFIRLFDRSGRVSKDSYFLSDSFMNPSRLLTNVNFFDDALRGLLQVPAQAVDNCFADDITSQLFK
;
A
#
# COMPACT_ATOMS: atom_id res chain seq x y z
N MET A 1 -3.90 1.38 -68.13
CA MET A 1 -3.49 2.23 -69.26
C MET A 1 -3.32 3.63 -68.69
N ALA A 2 -2.08 4.16 -68.71
CA ALA A 2 -1.62 5.54 -68.40
C ALA A 2 -2.04 6.16 -67.04
N VAL A 3 -1.18 6.39 -66.02
CA VAL A 3 0.09 7.15 -65.92
C VAL A 3 -0.06 8.64 -66.21
N PHE A 4 0.15 9.48 -65.18
CA PHE A 4 1.02 10.68 -65.11
C PHE A 4 0.99 11.19 -63.64
N HIS A 5 1.99 10.96 -62.79
CA HIS A 5 3.30 11.62 -62.62
C HIS A 5 3.28 13.11 -62.23
N GLY A 6 3.88 13.40 -61.06
CA GLY A 6 4.14 14.73 -60.51
C GLY A 6 4.92 14.62 -59.20
N THR A 7 6.22 14.31 -59.32
CA THR A 7 7.25 14.25 -58.27
C THR A 7 7.60 15.61 -57.68
N PHE A 8 7.88 15.69 -56.36
CA PHE A 8 9.06 16.38 -55.82
C PHE A 8 9.47 15.78 -54.45
N SER A 9 10.74 15.41 -54.37
CA SER A 9 11.46 14.90 -53.19
C SER A 9 11.86 16.03 -52.23
N ILE A 10 12.05 15.72 -50.93
CA ILE A 10 13.29 15.94 -50.15
C ILE A 10 13.11 15.49 -48.67
N VAL A 11 13.82 14.41 -48.33
CA VAL A 11 14.71 14.14 -47.18
C VAL A 11 14.32 14.56 -45.73
N LEU A 12 14.29 13.55 -44.86
CA LEU A 12 14.40 13.58 -43.39
C LEU A 12 15.63 14.36 -42.89
N ILE A 13 15.48 15.15 -41.81
CA ILE A 13 16.37 15.11 -40.63
C ILE A 13 15.55 15.38 -39.34
N ILE A 14 15.91 14.62 -38.32
CA ILE A 14 15.42 14.49 -36.94
C ILE A 14 15.46 15.82 -36.15
N GLY A 15 14.42 16.07 -35.35
CA GLY A 15 14.40 17.09 -34.31
C GLY A 15 13.34 16.78 -33.25
N SER A 16 13.76 16.15 -32.15
CA SER A 16 12.94 15.90 -30.96
C SER A 16 12.46 17.23 -30.36
N LEU A 17 11.14 17.41 -30.22
CA LEU A 17 10.55 18.44 -29.37
C LEU A 17 9.49 17.84 -28.48
N CYS A 18 9.68 18.01 -27.18
CA CYS A 18 8.74 17.73 -26.11
C CYS A 18 7.40 18.42 -26.38
N ILE A 19 6.33 17.64 -26.38
CA ILE A 19 4.96 18.16 -26.31
C ILE A 19 4.64 18.34 -24.81
N LEU A 20 4.66 19.59 -24.35
CA LEU A 20 3.96 20.01 -23.13
C LEU A 20 2.47 20.08 -23.46
N PRO A 21 1.55 19.58 -22.61
CA PRO A 21 0.15 19.92 -22.74
C PRO A 21 -0.07 21.29 -22.07
N GLN A 22 -0.02 22.35 -22.87
CA GLN A 22 -0.83 23.54 -22.64
C GLN A 22 -2.17 23.27 -23.30
N ASP A 23 -3.17 22.90 -22.50
CA ASP A 23 -4.61 23.11 -22.75
C ASP A 23 -5.37 22.48 -21.58
N LEU A 24 -5.51 23.27 -20.51
CA LEU A 24 -6.38 23.01 -19.35
C LEU A 24 -7.48 24.08 -19.27
N ASP A 25 -7.86 24.66 -20.40
CA ASP A 25 -9.01 25.57 -20.49
C ASP A 25 -10.27 24.81 -20.94
N ALA A 26 -11.32 24.96 -20.14
CA ALA A 26 -12.71 24.53 -20.36
C ALA A 26 -13.00 23.01 -20.39
N LEU A 27 -12.91 22.38 -19.21
CA LEU A 27 -13.79 21.24 -18.91
C LEU A 27 -15.24 21.75 -18.81
N SER A 28 -16.07 21.47 -19.83
CA SER A 28 -17.50 21.80 -19.79
C SER A 28 -18.19 21.00 -18.68
N VAL A 29 -18.38 21.64 -17.54
CA VAL A 29 -19.26 21.17 -16.47
C VAL A 29 -20.69 21.32 -16.98
N ASP A 30 -21.49 20.25 -16.97
CA ASP A 30 -22.92 20.32 -17.26
C ASP A 30 -23.58 21.31 -16.27
N ASP A 31 -24.39 22.25 -16.78
CA ASP A 31 -25.09 23.28 -15.99
C ASP A 31 -25.97 22.68 -14.87
N SER A 32 -26.27 21.37 -14.92
CA SER A 32 -26.98 20.65 -13.87
C SER A 32 -26.11 20.16 -12.70
N PHE A 33 -24.78 20.27 -12.79
CA PHE A 33 -23.83 19.76 -11.80
C PHE A 33 -23.84 20.56 -10.49
N PHE A 34 -23.69 21.88 -10.57
CA PHE A 34 -23.61 22.75 -9.40
C PHE A 34 -24.93 22.79 -8.60
N PRO A 35 -26.12 22.91 -9.22
CA PRO A 35 -27.39 22.84 -8.48
C PRO A 35 -27.63 21.50 -7.77
N LYS A 36 -27.21 20.38 -8.36
CA LYS A 36 -27.33 19.04 -7.74
C LYS A 36 -26.39 18.86 -6.56
N LEU A 37 -25.18 19.40 -6.67
CA LEU A 37 -24.19 19.39 -5.60
C LEU A 37 -24.73 20.19 -4.40
N VAL A 38 -25.12 21.46 -4.63
CA VAL A 38 -25.73 22.34 -3.62
C VAL A 38 -26.91 21.68 -2.92
N LYS A 39 -27.88 21.14 -3.67
CA LYS A 39 -29.08 20.53 -3.08
C LYS A 39 -28.79 19.30 -2.18
N ARG A 40 -27.72 18.55 -2.47
CA ARG A 40 -27.28 17.40 -1.66
C ARG A 40 -26.56 17.84 -0.39
N PHE A 41 -25.79 18.93 -0.46
CA PHE A 41 -25.19 19.59 0.72
C PHE A 41 -26.24 20.03 1.73
N GLU A 42 -27.23 20.77 1.24
CA GLU A 42 -28.27 21.38 2.07
C GLU A 42 -29.12 20.29 2.75
N SER A 43 -29.47 19.22 2.01
CA SER A 43 -30.26 18.09 2.54
C SER A 43 -29.58 17.35 3.72
N GLU A 44 -28.26 17.17 3.69
CA GLU A 44 -27.53 16.42 4.73
C GLU A 44 -27.21 17.30 5.96
N ALA A 45 -26.83 18.56 5.73
CA ALA A 45 -26.57 19.51 6.81
C ALA A 45 -27.85 19.82 7.59
N SER A 46 -28.98 20.01 6.89
CA SER A 46 -30.28 20.35 7.51
C SER A 46 -30.91 19.21 8.30
N LYS A 47 -30.65 17.95 7.91
CA LYS A 47 -31.16 16.76 8.64
C LYS A 47 -30.50 16.56 10.01
N LEU A 48 -29.30 17.12 10.23
CA LEU A 48 -28.48 16.87 11.42
C LEU A 48 -28.33 18.09 12.34
N SER A 49 -28.55 19.31 11.83
CA SER A 49 -28.54 20.56 12.61
C SER A 49 -29.92 20.91 13.21
N GLY A 50 -31.00 20.43 12.60
CA GLY A 50 -32.35 20.96 12.87
C GLY A 50 -32.61 22.34 12.25
N GLU A 51 -31.66 22.87 11.46
CA GLU A 51 -31.75 24.18 10.78
C GLU A 51 -31.24 24.10 9.34
N GLU A 52 -31.91 24.80 8.42
CA GLU A 52 -31.61 24.79 6.98
C GLU A 52 -30.26 25.47 6.69
N VAL A 53 -29.24 24.70 6.29
CA VAL A 53 -27.92 25.26 5.90
C VAL A 53 -27.90 25.42 4.40
N HIS A 54 -27.97 26.65 3.91
CA HIS A 54 -27.83 27.01 2.49
C HIS A 54 -26.39 27.43 2.19
N ILE A 55 -25.73 26.75 1.26
CA ILE A 55 -24.42 27.16 0.71
C ILE A 55 -24.68 27.70 -0.68
N HIS A 56 -24.42 28.98 -0.91
CA HIS A 56 -24.64 29.57 -2.24
C HIS A 56 -23.61 29.04 -3.25
N GLU A 57 -24.02 28.90 -4.51
CA GLU A 57 -23.17 28.40 -5.59
C GLU A 57 -21.83 29.17 -5.67
N GLU A 58 -21.87 30.49 -5.50
CA GLU A 58 -20.68 31.35 -5.48
C GLU A 58 -19.69 30.97 -4.37
N GLU A 59 -20.18 30.62 -3.17
CA GLU A 59 -19.33 30.22 -2.04
C GLU A 59 -18.64 28.88 -2.28
N LEU A 60 -19.38 27.95 -2.92
CA LEU A 60 -18.83 26.66 -3.32
C LEU A 60 -17.77 26.81 -4.42
N GLN A 61 -18.01 27.68 -5.41
CA GLN A 61 -17.02 27.99 -6.46
C GLN A 61 -15.74 28.58 -5.86
N ASP A 62 -15.89 29.52 -4.91
CA ASP A 62 -14.78 30.15 -4.22
C ASP A 62 -13.97 29.14 -3.40
N ALA A 63 -14.65 28.26 -2.67
CA ALA A 63 -14.02 27.18 -1.91
C ALA A 63 -13.24 26.21 -2.82
N LEU A 64 -13.81 25.81 -3.96
CA LEU A 64 -13.14 24.96 -4.94
C LEU A 64 -11.95 25.66 -5.62
N ARG A 65 -12.03 26.97 -5.85
CA ARG A 65 -10.90 27.79 -6.32
C ARG A 65 -9.75 27.74 -5.32
N VAL A 66 -10.03 27.95 -4.03
CA VAL A 66 -9.02 27.83 -2.95
C VAL A 66 -8.40 26.43 -2.91
N GLY A 67 -9.22 25.38 -3.08
CA GLY A 67 -8.73 24.00 -3.17
C GLY A 67 -7.78 23.76 -4.35
N ARG A 68 -8.08 24.30 -5.53
CA ARG A 68 -7.21 24.20 -6.72
C ARG A 68 -5.89 24.96 -6.53
N GLU A 69 -5.96 26.19 -6.04
CA GLU A 69 -4.77 27.01 -5.74
C GLU A 69 -3.85 26.33 -4.72
N TYR A 70 -4.42 25.60 -3.75
CA TYR A 70 -3.65 24.80 -2.81
C TYR A 70 -2.86 23.69 -3.51
N VAL A 71 -3.50 22.95 -4.42
CA VAL A 71 -2.83 21.89 -5.20
C VAL A 71 -1.78 22.48 -6.14
N GLU A 72 -2.04 23.60 -6.81
CA GLU A 72 -1.05 24.26 -7.67
C GLU A 72 0.22 24.65 -6.88
N LYS A 73 0.05 25.22 -5.67
CA LYS A 73 1.17 25.55 -4.78
C LYS A 73 1.92 24.31 -4.32
N TRP A 74 1.20 23.22 -4.05
CA TRP A 74 1.80 21.93 -3.73
C TRP A 74 2.70 21.46 -4.89
N GLU A 75 2.21 21.47 -6.13
CA GLU A 75 2.99 21.01 -7.30
C GLU A 75 4.21 21.88 -7.57
N GLN A 76 4.08 23.20 -7.41
CA GLN A 76 5.21 24.12 -7.48
C GLN A 76 6.27 23.79 -6.42
N LEU A 77 5.85 23.47 -5.20
CA LEU A 77 6.76 23.07 -4.12
C LEU A 77 7.48 21.75 -4.45
N GLU A 78 6.78 20.74 -4.97
CA GLU A 78 7.39 19.47 -5.40
C GLU A 78 8.45 19.67 -6.50
N ALA A 79 8.16 20.56 -7.46
CA ALA A 79 9.10 20.94 -8.52
C ALA A 79 10.34 21.67 -7.97
N GLN A 80 10.14 22.61 -7.04
CA GLN A 80 11.23 23.31 -6.35
C GLN A 80 12.13 22.36 -5.58
N ILE A 81 11.56 21.46 -4.77
CA ILE A 81 12.30 20.43 -4.02
C ILE A 81 13.13 19.56 -4.97
N SER A 82 12.55 19.15 -6.09
CA SER A 82 13.23 18.30 -7.08
C SER A 82 14.43 19.03 -7.72
N GLU A 83 14.27 20.29 -8.07
CA GLU A 83 15.34 21.11 -8.66
C GLU A 83 16.45 21.43 -7.66
N GLU A 84 16.12 21.72 -6.41
CA GLU A 84 17.13 21.92 -5.35
C GLU A 84 17.98 20.66 -5.12
N ASN A 85 17.35 19.49 -5.05
CA ASN A 85 18.07 18.23 -4.87
C ASN A 85 19.02 17.95 -6.04
N ARG A 86 18.58 18.24 -7.27
CA ARG A 86 19.41 18.13 -8.47
C ARG A 86 20.63 19.05 -8.39
N LYS A 87 20.46 20.29 -7.92
CA LYS A 87 21.55 21.27 -7.75
C LYS A 87 22.55 20.88 -6.66
N LYS A 88 22.07 20.32 -5.55
CA LYS A 88 22.92 19.94 -4.40
C LYS A 88 23.66 18.61 -4.59
N GLY A 89 23.34 17.83 -5.63
CA GLY A 89 23.90 16.48 -5.83
C GLY A 89 23.55 15.52 -4.68
N VAL A 90 22.48 15.83 -3.95
CA VAL A 90 22.10 15.18 -2.70
C VAL A 90 21.31 13.92 -3.01
N ASN A 91 21.95 12.76 -2.85
CA ASN A 91 21.28 11.47 -2.69
C ASN A 91 20.87 11.30 -1.21
N GLU A 92 19.94 12.11 -0.73
CA GLU A 92 19.38 11.92 0.63
C GLU A 92 18.09 11.10 0.55
N GLY A 93 18.29 9.78 0.66
CA GLY A 93 17.36 8.87 1.33
C GLY A 93 18.13 8.27 2.49
N THR A 94 17.58 8.31 3.69
CA THR A 94 18.22 7.75 4.89
C THR A 94 18.53 6.27 4.71
N THR A 95 19.80 5.94 4.55
CA THR A 95 20.52 4.83 5.19
C THR A 95 21.99 5.03 4.87
N ARG A 96 22.82 5.10 5.92
CA ARG A 96 24.28 5.17 5.81
C ARG A 96 24.77 3.78 5.38
N ALA A 97 24.53 3.40 4.11
CA ALA A 97 24.90 2.10 3.59
C ALA A 97 26.41 2.06 3.35
N THR A 98 27.15 1.60 4.36
CA THR A 98 28.48 1.03 4.16
C THR A 98 28.35 -0.18 3.23
N GLY A 99 28.85 -0.07 1.99
CA GLY A 99 29.36 -1.18 1.18
C GLY A 99 28.38 -2.20 0.55
N SER A 100 27.08 -2.22 0.88
CA SER A 100 26.11 -3.09 0.17
C SER A 100 25.02 -2.24 -0.50
N ARG A 101 24.82 -2.44 -1.82
CA ARG A 101 23.72 -1.80 -2.58
C ARG A 101 22.39 -2.40 -2.10
N ARG A 102 21.82 -1.86 -1.03
CA ARG A 102 20.47 -2.18 -0.56
C ARG A 102 19.45 -1.55 -1.48
N TYR A 103 18.44 -2.31 -1.87
CA TYR A 103 17.41 -1.86 -2.81
C TYR A 103 16.22 -1.27 -2.05
N SER A 104 15.85 -0.02 -2.36
CA SER A 104 14.54 0.50 -1.97
C SER A 104 13.55 0.16 -3.09
N SER A 105 12.54 -0.65 -2.79
CA SER A 105 11.41 -0.85 -3.70
C SER A 105 10.78 0.50 -3.99
N LYS A 106 10.72 0.93 -5.26
CA LYS A 106 10.07 2.19 -5.62
C LYS A 106 8.61 2.15 -5.17
N ARG A 107 8.29 2.87 -4.09
CA ARG A 107 6.92 3.07 -3.56
C ARG A 107 6.07 4.01 -4.43
N HIS A 108 6.62 4.44 -5.56
CA HIS A 108 6.02 5.41 -6.45
C HIS A 108 4.73 4.88 -7.07
N ASN A 109 3.62 5.53 -6.75
CA ASN A 109 2.32 5.24 -7.31
C ASN A 109 1.70 6.55 -7.83
N PRO A 110 1.94 6.91 -9.11
CA PRO A 110 1.48 8.18 -9.66
C PRO A 110 -0.05 8.30 -9.70
N GLU A 111 -0.74 7.18 -9.87
CA GLU A 111 -2.21 7.14 -9.85
C GLU A 111 -2.75 7.48 -8.45
N ALA A 112 -2.19 6.89 -7.39
CA ALA A 112 -2.59 7.20 -6.01
C ALA A 112 -2.28 8.66 -5.63
N MET A 113 -1.16 9.22 -6.12
CA MET A 113 -0.81 10.63 -5.90
C MET A 113 -1.77 11.58 -6.64
N ALA A 114 -2.12 11.29 -7.89
CA ALA A 114 -3.11 12.06 -8.64
C ALA A 114 -4.47 12.07 -7.94
N ARG A 115 -4.95 10.90 -7.51
CA ARG A 115 -6.18 10.77 -6.71
C ARG A 115 -6.11 11.53 -5.38
N SER A 116 -4.93 11.58 -4.74
CA SER A 116 -4.74 12.36 -3.52
C SER A 116 -4.85 13.86 -3.76
N LYS A 117 -4.24 14.35 -4.85
CA LYS A 117 -4.32 15.77 -5.24
C LYS A 117 -5.76 16.16 -5.57
N GLU A 118 -6.50 15.31 -6.29
CA GLU A 118 -7.93 15.52 -6.55
C GLU A 118 -8.74 15.58 -5.24
N ALA A 119 -8.54 14.62 -4.34
CA ALA A 119 -9.21 14.63 -3.03
C ALA A 119 -8.83 15.86 -2.18
N ALA A 120 -7.59 16.33 -2.28
CA ALA A 120 -7.10 17.51 -1.55
C ALA A 120 -7.88 18.77 -1.88
N ILE A 121 -8.26 18.97 -3.16
CA ILE A 121 -9.07 20.12 -3.60
C ILE A 121 -10.34 20.20 -2.75
N TYR A 122 -11.04 19.07 -2.62
CA TYR A 122 -12.30 19.01 -1.90
C TYR A 122 -12.13 19.08 -0.38
N LEU A 123 -11.11 18.44 0.20
CA LEU A 123 -10.87 18.54 1.65
C LEU A 123 -10.50 19.98 2.07
N VAL A 124 -9.72 20.69 1.26
CA VAL A 124 -9.37 22.09 1.49
C VAL A 124 -10.58 23.00 1.31
N ALA A 125 -11.37 22.78 0.25
CA ALA A 125 -12.63 23.51 0.05
C ALA A 125 -13.58 23.32 1.25
N ARG A 126 -13.69 22.09 1.79
CA ARG A 126 -14.49 21.81 3.00
C ARG A 126 -13.99 22.61 4.20
N LYS A 127 -12.67 22.63 4.42
CA LYS A 127 -12.07 23.42 5.50
C LYS A 127 -12.35 24.91 5.35
N TYR A 128 -12.22 25.42 4.14
CA TYR A 128 -12.49 26.82 3.82
C TYR A 128 -13.94 27.21 4.14
N LEU A 129 -14.91 26.40 3.69
CA LEU A 129 -16.32 26.61 4.00
C LEU A 129 -16.59 26.51 5.50
N SER A 130 -15.94 25.59 6.21
CA SER A 130 -16.05 25.44 7.66
C SER A 130 -15.65 26.70 8.41
N ASP A 131 -14.50 27.25 8.05
CA ASP A 131 -13.99 28.47 8.67
C ASP A 131 -14.86 29.69 8.34
N ARG A 132 -15.31 29.79 7.08
CA ARG A 132 -16.12 30.92 6.60
C ARG A 132 -17.53 30.94 7.20
N LEU A 133 -18.17 29.77 7.30
CA LEU A 133 -19.54 29.64 7.76
C LEU A 133 -19.65 29.43 9.29
N GLY A 134 -18.53 29.16 9.97
CA GLY A 134 -18.54 28.80 11.40
C GLY A 134 -19.21 27.44 11.66
N ILE A 135 -19.34 26.61 10.64
CA ILE A 135 -19.95 25.28 10.71
C ILE A 135 -18.83 24.23 10.81
N PRO A 136 -18.88 23.28 11.76
CA PRO A 136 -17.91 22.19 11.82
C PRO A 136 -17.79 21.46 10.48
N ALA A 137 -16.57 21.22 10.01
CA ALA A 137 -16.30 20.72 8.67
C ALA A 137 -17.03 19.40 8.35
N GLU A 138 -17.18 18.53 9.36
CA GLU A 138 -17.94 17.28 9.26
C GLU A 138 -19.42 17.44 8.91
N LYS A 139 -20.01 18.61 9.18
CA LYS A 139 -21.41 18.94 8.93
C LYS A 139 -21.61 19.50 7.53
N ILE A 140 -20.52 19.80 6.84
CA ILE A 140 -20.52 20.19 5.43
C ILE A 140 -20.57 18.89 4.63
N GLY A 141 -21.60 18.75 3.79
CA GLY A 141 -21.91 17.53 3.01
C GLY A 141 -20.83 17.03 2.03
N ASP A 142 -21.26 16.21 1.09
CA ASP A 142 -20.37 15.50 0.17
C ASP A 142 -19.88 16.41 -0.98
N LEU A 143 -18.60 16.77 -0.98
CA LEU A 143 -17.97 17.58 -2.04
C LEU A 143 -17.42 16.64 -3.08
N GLY A 144 -17.66 16.86 -4.37
CA GLY A 144 -16.99 16.09 -5.41
C GLY A 144 -17.78 15.97 -6.69
N ARG A 145 -17.18 15.31 -7.67
CA ARG A 145 -17.83 15.04 -8.94
C ARG A 145 -18.86 13.93 -8.76
N LEU A 146 -20.15 14.24 -8.93
CA LEU A 146 -21.16 13.20 -9.15
C LEU A 146 -20.83 12.47 -10.47
N PRO A 147 -20.91 11.14 -10.54
CA PRO A 147 -20.64 10.43 -11.78
C PRO A 147 -21.61 10.93 -12.86
N ASN A 148 -21.09 11.34 -14.01
CA ASN A 148 -21.96 11.58 -15.16
C ASN A 148 -22.48 10.21 -15.62
N ASN A 149 -23.79 10.02 -15.52
CA ASN A 149 -24.42 8.72 -15.72
C ASN A 149 -24.13 8.10 -17.11
N ALA A 150 -24.14 6.76 -17.12
CA ALA A 150 -24.05 5.81 -18.23
C ALA A 150 -22.65 5.42 -18.77
N SER A 151 -21.65 6.31 -18.87
CA SER A 151 -20.34 5.95 -19.45
C SER A 151 -19.34 5.32 -18.47
N ASP A 152 -19.55 5.47 -17.15
CA ASP A 152 -18.68 4.93 -16.09
C ASP A 152 -19.13 3.56 -15.55
N ARG A 153 -20.16 2.94 -16.13
CA ARG A 153 -20.56 1.59 -15.73
C ARG A 153 -19.48 0.61 -16.23
N GLN A 154 -18.63 0.17 -15.31
CA GLN A 154 -17.71 -0.93 -15.54
C GLN A 154 -18.48 -2.09 -16.19
N ALA A 155 -18.17 -2.38 -17.46
CA ALA A 155 -18.72 -3.53 -18.14
C ALA A 155 -18.19 -4.79 -17.46
N CYS A 156 -19.09 -5.61 -16.93
CA CYS A 156 -18.78 -6.83 -16.22
C CYS A 156 -19.38 -8.03 -16.94
N ASP A 157 -18.54 -9.04 -17.16
CA ASP A 157 -19.00 -10.37 -17.53
C ASP A 157 -19.22 -11.20 -16.25
N PHE A 158 -20.44 -11.17 -15.72
CA PHE A 158 -20.81 -11.97 -14.55
C PHE A 158 -20.94 -13.47 -14.84
N SER A 159 -20.81 -13.88 -16.11
CA SER A 159 -20.70 -15.30 -16.48
C SER A 159 -19.25 -15.82 -16.42
N SER A 160 -18.27 -14.91 -16.27
CA SER A 160 -16.86 -15.27 -16.12
C SER A 160 -16.64 -16.13 -14.86
N LYS A 161 -15.85 -17.17 -15.02
CA LYS A 161 -15.42 -18.06 -13.92
C LYS A 161 -14.20 -17.53 -13.17
N PHE A 162 -13.60 -16.43 -13.63
CA PHE A 162 -12.32 -15.93 -13.17
C PHE A 162 -12.43 -14.50 -12.63
N ARG A 163 -11.72 -14.23 -11.54
CA ARG A 163 -11.67 -12.91 -10.90
C ARG A 163 -10.86 -11.94 -11.76
N ASN A 164 -11.28 -10.68 -11.86
CA ASN A 164 -10.44 -9.64 -12.46
C ASN A 164 -9.18 -9.42 -11.60
N ILE A 165 -8.09 -9.00 -12.24
CA ILE A 165 -6.79 -8.78 -11.56
C ILE A 165 -6.84 -7.59 -10.59
N ASP A 166 -7.64 -6.58 -10.89
CA ASP A 166 -7.79 -5.37 -10.07
C ASP A 166 -8.93 -5.47 -9.05
N GLY A 167 -9.58 -6.64 -8.92
CA GLY A 167 -10.67 -6.87 -7.98
C GLY A 167 -12.04 -6.36 -8.41
N THR A 168 -12.19 -5.77 -9.61
CA THR A 168 -13.49 -5.35 -10.14
C THR A 168 -14.43 -6.51 -10.45
N CYS A 169 -15.74 -6.21 -10.56
CA CYS A 169 -16.80 -7.13 -10.96
C CYS A 169 -17.00 -8.34 -10.03
N ASN A 170 -16.39 -8.34 -8.83
CA ASN A 170 -16.65 -9.34 -7.80
C ASN A 170 -17.99 -9.06 -7.11
N ASN A 171 -18.26 -7.79 -6.80
CA ASN A 171 -19.56 -7.35 -6.34
C ASN A 171 -20.53 -7.14 -7.53
N ILE A 172 -21.69 -7.80 -7.54
CA ILE A 172 -22.65 -7.75 -8.65
C ILE A 172 -23.40 -6.42 -8.67
N ASP A 173 -23.72 -5.86 -7.50
CA ASP A 173 -24.49 -4.63 -7.37
C ASP A 173 -23.62 -3.39 -7.62
N ILE A 174 -22.39 -3.39 -7.09
CA ILE A 174 -21.44 -2.29 -7.18
C ILE A 174 -20.09 -2.83 -7.67
N PRO A 175 -19.85 -2.94 -8.99
CA PRO A 175 -18.65 -3.55 -9.57
C PRO A 175 -17.28 -3.03 -9.10
N LEU A 176 -17.22 -1.84 -8.51
CA LEU A 176 -16.00 -1.23 -7.99
C LEU A 176 -15.68 -1.61 -6.54
N TYR A 177 -16.59 -2.29 -5.84
CA TYR A 177 -16.35 -2.78 -4.49
C TYR A 177 -15.17 -3.75 -4.44
N GLY A 178 -14.21 -3.44 -3.58
CA GLY A 178 -12.99 -4.22 -3.40
C GLY A 178 -11.92 -4.02 -4.48
N LYS A 179 -12.12 -3.09 -5.41
CA LYS A 179 -11.13 -2.75 -6.45
C LYS A 179 -9.85 -2.18 -5.86
N SER A 180 -8.71 -2.48 -6.46
CA SER A 180 -7.42 -1.87 -6.14
C SER A 180 -7.37 -0.36 -6.43
N GLY A 181 -6.63 0.35 -5.58
CA GLY A 181 -6.51 1.81 -5.60
C GLY A 181 -7.69 2.55 -4.95
N THR A 182 -8.67 1.84 -4.39
CA THR A 182 -9.81 2.45 -3.69
C THR A 182 -9.48 2.65 -2.21
N ILE A 183 -10.23 3.52 -1.53
CA ILE A 183 -9.98 3.82 -0.12
C ILE A 183 -10.35 2.66 0.82
N PHE A 184 -9.70 2.60 1.98
CA PHE A 184 -10.12 1.73 3.07
C PHE A 184 -11.49 2.16 3.65
N SER A 185 -12.22 1.20 4.20
CA SER A 185 -13.36 1.47 5.08
C SER A 185 -12.89 1.95 6.46
N ARG A 186 -13.82 2.45 7.26
CA ARG A 186 -13.60 2.80 8.67
C ARG A 186 -14.64 2.11 9.54
N LEU A 187 -14.22 1.48 10.64
CA LEU A 187 -15.15 0.90 11.62
C LEU A 187 -16.02 2.00 12.25
N ILE A 188 -15.45 3.19 12.43
CA ILE A 188 -16.15 4.36 12.96
C ILE A 188 -16.24 5.43 11.87
N ALA A 189 -17.07 5.18 10.86
CA ALA A 189 -17.18 6.01 9.65
C ALA A 189 -17.58 7.48 9.91
N ASN A 190 -18.25 7.75 11.03
CA ASN A 190 -18.76 9.09 11.38
C ASN A 190 -18.04 9.74 12.57
N SER A 191 -16.88 9.22 13.00
CA SER A 191 -16.11 9.90 14.05
C SER A 191 -15.21 10.98 13.47
N ASN A 192 -15.47 12.22 13.88
CA ASN A 192 -14.59 13.37 13.58
C ASN A 192 -13.38 13.40 14.52
N GLU A 193 -13.22 12.38 15.36
CA GLU A 193 -12.21 12.34 16.42
C GLU A 193 -10.83 11.88 15.93
N GLY A 194 -10.75 11.40 14.69
CA GLY A 194 -9.50 10.90 14.09
C GLY A 194 -8.51 11.99 13.71
N TYR A 195 -8.98 13.22 13.51
CA TYR A 195 -8.19 14.39 13.10
C TYR A 195 -8.52 15.61 13.97
N ASP A 196 -7.57 16.51 14.20
CA ASP A 196 -7.74 17.66 15.11
C ASP A 196 -8.77 18.68 14.58
N ASP A 197 -8.78 18.88 13.26
CA ASP A 197 -9.72 19.73 12.52
C ASP A 197 -10.96 18.96 12.02
N GLY A 198 -11.11 17.69 12.40
CA GLY A 198 -12.16 16.82 11.87
C GLY A 198 -12.01 16.44 10.39
N ILE A 199 -10.93 16.85 9.71
CA ILE A 199 -10.72 16.57 8.28
C ILE A 199 -9.43 15.80 8.04
N SER A 200 -8.28 16.38 8.39
CA SER A 200 -6.98 15.88 7.94
C SER A 200 -5.79 16.21 8.85
N THR A 201 -5.90 17.17 9.76
CA THR A 201 -4.77 17.60 10.59
C THR A 201 -4.48 16.61 11.71
N ILE A 202 -3.21 16.47 12.09
CA ILE A 202 -2.78 15.50 13.08
C ILE A 202 -3.47 15.76 14.41
N ARG A 203 -4.08 14.69 14.96
CA ARG A 203 -4.83 14.72 16.20
C ARG A 203 -3.99 15.29 17.35
N LYS A 204 -4.62 16.14 18.17
CA LYS A 204 -4.10 16.60 19.46
C LYS A 204 -4.87 15.98 20.63
N SER A 205 -4.33 16.17 21.84
CA SER A 205 -5.05 15.80 23.06
C SER A 205 -6.39 16.54 23.15
N LYS A 206 -7.49 15.80 23.32
CA LYS A 206 -8.81 16.43 23.51
C LYS A 206 -8.87 17.25 24.80
N LEU A 207 -8.19 16.78 25.85
CA LEU A 207 -8.20 17.38 27.18
C LEU A 207 -7.32 18.63 27.25
N THR A 208 -6.08 18.53 26.76
CA THR A 208 -5.07 19.60 26.94
C THR A 208 -4.87 20.45 25.69
N LYS A 209 -5.38 20.02 24.52
CA LYS A 209 -5.15 20.63 23.20
C LYS A 209 -3.68 20.67 22.77
N ASN A 210 -2.79 20.05 23.54
CA ASN A 210 -1.37 19.93 23.22
C ASN A 210 -1.13 18.79 22.20
N PRO A 211 -0.01 18.85 21.44
CA PRO A 211 0.45 17.73 20.63
C PRO A 211 0.53 16.42 21.42
N LEU A 212 0.25 15.30 20.76
CA LEU A 212 0.42 13.97 21.34
C LEU A 212 1.91 13.60 21.49
N PRO A 213 2.26 12.69 22.41
CA PRO A 213 3.62 12.13 22.49
C PRO A 213 4.10 11.58 21.14
N SER A 214 5.39 11.73 20.85
CA SER A 214 5.94 11.16 19.61
C SER A 214 5.86 9.62 19.64
N ALA A 215 5.69 9.01 18.46
CA ALA A 215 5.61 7.56 18.35
C ALA A 215 6.89 6.87 18.89
N ARG A 216 8.06 7.50 18.72
CA ARG A 216 9.31 6.99 19.29
C ARG A 216 9.33 7.08 20.82
N LEU A 217 8.83 8.17 21.41
CA LEU A 217 8.73 8.26 22.87
C LEU A 217 7.86 7.14 23.44
N VAL A 218 6.71 6.88 22.81
CA VAL A 218 5.83 5.77 23.19
C VAL A 218 6.59 4.45 23.04
N SER A 219 7.21 4.18 21.89
CA SER A 219 7.99 2.97 21.65
C SER A 219 9.07 2.75 22.72
N SER A 220 9.92 3.74 23.01
CA SER A 220 10.97 3.63 24.02
C SER A 220 10.46 3.47 25.46
N ALA A 221 9.21 3.86 25.73
CA ALA A 221 8.62 3.80 27.06
C ALA A 221 7.82 2.51 27.32
N VAL A 222 7.21 1.92 26.27
CA VAL A 222 6.27 0.79 26.44
C VAL A 222 6.76 -0.53 25.84
N VAL A 223 7.71 -0.47 24.91
CA VAL A 223 8.23 -1.65 24.21
C VAL A 223 9.52 -2.12 24.85
N TYR A 224 9.65 -3.43 25.03
CA TYR A 224 10.85 -4.08 25.55
C TYR A 224 11.51 -4.93 24.47
N ASN A 225 12.84 -5.00 24.49
CA ASN A 225 13.58 -5.97 23.69
C ASN A 225 13.78 -7.25 24.52
N ASP A 226 12.78 -8.13 24.49
CA ASP A 226 12.83 -9.45 25.12
C ASP A 226 12.37 -10.54 24.16
N SER A 227 12.74 -11.79 24.42
CA SER A 227 12.36 -12.94 23.63
C SER A 227 11.38 -13.80 24.40
N VAL A 228 10.10 -13.71 24.05
CA VAL A 228 9.01 -14.51 24.62
C VAL A 228 8.45 -15.45 23.53
N PRO A 229 8.96 -16.68 23.38
CA PRO A 229 8.48 -17.59 22.34
C PRO A 229 7.07 -18.10 22.65
N ASN A 230 6.22 -18.18 21.62
CA ASN A 230 4.95 -18.89 21.71
C ASN A 230 5.16 -20.36 21.25
N PRO A 231 5.09 -21.35 22.16
CA PRO A 231 5.32 -22.75 21.81
C PRO A 231 4.18 -23.37 20.99
N ALA A 232 3.02 -22.70 20.88
CA ALA A 232 1.85 -23.22 20.16
C ALA A 232 1.93 -23.00 18.64
N VAL A 233 2.81 -22.10 18.18
CA VAL A 233 2.90 -21.73 16.76
C VAL A 233 4.33 -21.63 16.29
N THR A 234 4.57 -22.00 15.04
CA THR A 234 5.89 -21.89 14.42
C THR A 234 6.07 -20.51 13.81
N LEU A 235 7.30 -20.18 13.42
CA LEU A 235 7.65 -18.93 12.76
C LEU A 235 6.93 -18.79 11.40
N LEU A 236 6.50 -19.92 10.80
CA LEU A 236 5.62 -19.92 9.64
C LEU A 236 4.31 -19.15 9.88
N THR A 237 3.74 -19.18 11.08
CA THR A 237 2.52 -18.42 11.39
C THR A 237 2.74 -16.92 11.27
N MET A 238 3.85 -16.39 11.80
CA MET A 238 4.23 -14.98 11.61
C MET A 238 4.45 -14.68 10.13
N GLN A 239 5.21 -15.55 9.45
CA GLN A 239 5.56 -15.33 8.05
C GLN A 239 4.35 -15.38 7.11
N TRP A 240 3.40 -16.28 7.36
CA TRP A 240 2.13 -16.37 6.66
C TRP A 240 1.28 -15.12 6.89
N GLY A 241 1.25 -14.61 8.13
CA GLY A 241 0.59 -13.34 8.46
C GLY A 241 1.09 -12.17 7.64
N GLN A 242 2.42 -12.00 7.53
CA GLN A 242 3.02 -10.97 6.66
C GLN A 242 2.68 -11.20 5.17
N PHE A 243 2.80 -12.44 4.70
CA PHE A 243 2.50 -12.78 3.31
C PHE A 243 1.04 -12.49 2.95
N LEU A 244 0.09 -12.76 3.86
CA LEU A 244 -1.33 -12.45 3.71
C LEU A 244 -1.62 -10.95 3.84
N ASP A 245 -0.96 -10.22 4.75
CA ASP A 245 -1.08 -8.74 4.81
C ASP A 245 -0.74 -8.14 3.45
N HIS A 246 0.23 -8.72 2.75
CA HIS A 246 0.67 -8.27 1.44
C HIS A 246 -0.26 -8.65 0.29
N ASP A 247 -1.32 -9.44 0.55
CA ASP A 247 -2.44 -9.66 -0.36
C ASP A 247 -3.59 -8.67 -0.12
N LEU A 248 -3.72 -8.17 1.12
CA LEU A 248 -4.87 -7.38 1.56
C LEU A 248 -4.61 -5.89 1.63
N THR A 249 -3.40 -5.48 2.02
CA THR A 249 -3.12 -4.08 2.36
C THR A 249 -1.79 -3.60 1.81
N SER A 250 -1.82 -2.45 1.14
CA SER A 250 -0.65 -1.65 0.79
C SER A 250 -1.05 -0.19 0.74
N THR A 251 -0.44 0.64 1.57
CA THR A 251 -0.78 2.07 1.65
C THR A 251 0.38 2.90 1.09
N PRO A 252 0.29 3.41 -0.15
CA PRO A 252 1.36 4.21 -0.74
C PRO A 252 1.57 5.51 0.03
N THR A 253 2.81 6.01 0.03
CA THR A 253 3.17 7.34 0.54
C THR A 253 3.41 8.31 -0.62
N PHE A 254 3.41 9.61 -0.33
CA PHE A 254 3.84 10.60 -1.32
C PHE A 254 5.32 10.41 -1.66
N THR A 255 5.65 10.60 -2.93
CA THR A 255 7.01 10.51 -3.48
C THR A 255 7.26 11.68 -4.41
N LYS A 256 8.54 11.99 -4.66
CA LYS A 256 8.94 12.92 -5.71
C LYS A 256 8.62 12.35 -7.10
N SER A 257 8.75 13.18 -8.13
CA SER A 257 8.49 12.80 -9.54
C SER A 257 9.38 11.67 -10.05
N ASP A 258 10.59 11.50 -9.50
CA ASP A 258 11.51 10.41 -9.81
C ASP A 258 11.22 9.09 -9.04
N GLY A 259 10.24 9.14 -8.14
CA GLY A 259 9.82 8.04 -7.27
C GLY A 259 10.59 7.91 -5.97
N THR A 260 11.49 8.85 -5.64
CA THR A 260 12.21 8.88 -4.37
C THR A 260 11.38 9.50 -3.25
N GLU A 261 11.71 9.18 -2.01
CA GLU A 261 11.03 9.73 -0.83
C GLU A 261 11.45 11.18 -0.55
N PHE A 262 10.56 11.92 0.13
CA PHE A 262 10.90 13.22 0.71
C PHE A 262 11.74 13.05 1.98
N ALA A 263 12.74 13.92 2.15
CA ALA A 263 13.48 14.05 3.40
C ALA A 263 12.73 15.00 4.33
N CYS A 264 11.87 14.44 5.18
CA CYS A 264 11.06 15.16 6.15
C CYS A 264 11.78 15.46 7.46
N CYS A 265 12.84 14.70 7.76
CA CYS A 265 13.60 14.86 8.98
C CYS A 265 14.75 15.86 8.79
N SER A 266 14.93 16.77 9.75
CA SER A 266 16.08 17.67 9.83
C SER A 266 16.73 17.59 11.21
N THR A 267 18.02 17.94 11.30
CA THR A 267 18.79 17.87 12.56
C THR A 267 18.21 18.74 13.69
N ASN A 268 17.34 19.69 13.38
CA ASN A 268 16.78 20.64 14.35
C ASN A 268 15.47 20.16 15.01
N ILE A 269 14.87 19.07 14.54
CA ILE A 269 13.59 18.56 15.06
C ILE A 269 13.87 17.66 16.25
N THR A 270 13.50 18.06 17.47
CA THR A 270 13.65 17.22 18.69
C THR A 270 12.34 17.20 19.49
N GLY A 271 12.09 16.12 20.26
CA GLY A 271 10.97 16.05 21.20
C GLY A 271 9.58 16.10 20.55
N THR A 272 8.87 17.23 20.68
CA THR A 272 7.57 17.49 20.01
C THR A 272 7.65 18.68 19.06
N SER A 273 8.85 19.09 18.66
CA SER A 273 9.06 20.28 17.82
C SER A 273 8.39 20.12 16.46
N VAL A 274 7.49 21.07 16.14
CA VAL A 274 6.90 21.21 14.81
C VAL A 274 7.67 22.32 14.11
N LEU A 275 8.80 21.98 13.49
CA LEU A 275 9.42 22.89 12.53
C LEU A 275 8.59 22.93 11.24
N THR A 276 8.74 24.00 10.47
CA THR A 276 8.13 24.11 9.14
C THR A 276 8.56 22.91 8.32
N ALA A 277 7.64 21.98 8.10
CA ALA A 277 7.93 20.75 7.36
C ALA A 277 8.25 21.14 5.90
N PRO A 278 9.24 20.49 5.27
CA PRO A 278 9.64 20.84 3.90
C PRO A 278 8.52 20.55 2.87
N HIS A 279 7.51 19.77 3.27
CA HIS A 279 6.37 19.41 2.44
C HIS A 279 5.12 19.23 3.33
N PRO A 280 3.90 19.59 2.88
CA PRO A 280 2.66 19.45 3.67
C PRO A 280 2.37 18.01 4.16
N GLU A 281 2.88 17.03 3.44
CA GLU A 281 2.72 15.60 3.74
C GLU A 281 3.88 15.01 4.55
N CYS A 282 4.84 15.83 4.97
CA CYS A 282 5.87 15.39 5.91
C CYS A 282 5.35 15.36 7.35
N LEU A 283 5.62 14.28 8.05
CA LEU A 283 5.27 14.10 9.47
C LEU A 283 6.43 13.40 10.20
N PRO A 284 7.59 14.04 10.35
CA PRO A 284 8.76 13.40 10.96
C PRO A 284 8.47 12.93 12.38
N ILE A 285 8.95 11.75 12.75
CA ILE A 285 8.81 11.21 14.10
C ILE A 285 9.95 11.78 14.93
N ALA A 286 9.63 12.73 15.80
CA ALA A 286 10.62 13.36 16.65
C ALA A 286 11.16 12.39 17.72
N ILE A 287 12.48 12.40 17.91
CA ILE A 287 13.21 11.55 18.84
C ILE A 287 13.40 12.32 20.16
N PRO A 288 13.11 11.70 21.32
CA PRO A 288 13.38 12.30 22.63
C PRO A 288 14.86 12.60 22.86
N SER A 289 15.17 13.63 23.64
CA SER A 289 16.56 13.99 23.98
C SER A 289 17.27 12.93 24.83
N ASN A 290 16.50 12.11 25.57
CA ASN A 290 16.98 11.02 26.40
C ASN A 290 16.80 9.64 25.73
N ASP A 291 16.64 9.59 24.40
CA ASP A 291 16.49 8.33 23.68
C ASP A 291 17.75 7.46 23.84
N PRO A 292 17.62 6.23 24.37
CA PRO A 292 18.78 5.39 24.71
C PRO A 292 19.53 4.89 23.47
N THR A 293 18.89 4.87 22.30
CA THR A 293 19.46 4.34 21.06
C THR A 293 20.00 5.46 20.17
N TYR A 294 19.21 6.50 19.94
CA TYR A 294 19.46 7.50 18.90
C TYR A 294 20.08 8.79 19.41
N ASN A 295 19.94 9.06 20.70
CA ASN A 295 20.57 10.20 21.35
C ASN A 295 21.37 9.77 22.60
N PRO A 296 22.32 8.83 22.46
CA PRO A 296 23.20 8.49 23.56
C PRO A 296 24.09 9.71 23.87
N SER A 297 24.40 9.95 25.14
CA SER A 297 25.17 11.11 25.62
C SER A 297 26.59 11.25 25.03
N SER A 298 26.99 10.38 24.11
CA SER A 298 28.39 10.16 23.72
C SER A 298 28.74 10.16 22.23
N ILE A 299 27.85 10.25 21.22
CA ILE A 299 28.18 10.55 19.79
C ILE A 299 26.90 10.56 18.91
N GLY A 300 26.82 11.52 17.95
CA GLY A 300 25.99 11.42 16.74
C GLY A 300 24.48 11.39 16.96
N GLN A 301 23.89 12.51 17.37
CA GLN A 301 22.47 12.60 17.72
C GLN A 301 21.58 12.55 16.48
N GLN A 302 20.74 11.52 16.38
CA GLN A 302 19.60 11.55 15.48
C GLN A 302 18.42 12.18 16.21
N THR A 303 17.83 13.21 15.61
CA THR A 303 16.81 14.04 16.27
C THR A 303 15.39 13.73 15.77
N CYS A 304 15.26 13.12 14.59
CA CYS A 304 14.01 12.58 14.08
C CYS A 304 14.19 11.34 13.20
N MET A 305 13.08 10.63 12.95
CA MET A 305 12.96 9.60 11.92
C MET A 305 12.14 10.14 10.74
N ASN A 306 12.57 9.81 9.52
CA ASN A 306 11.85 10.21 8.32
C ASN A 306 10.48 9.52 8.26
N PHE A 307 9.41 10.29 8.08
CA PHE A 307 8.07 9.73 7.93
C PHE A 307 7.22 10.65 7.06
N ILE A 308 6.59 10.05 6.05
CA ILE A 308 5.74 10.72 5.06
C ILE A 308 4.34 10.17 5.24
N ARG A 309 3.35 11.06 5.23
CA ARG A 309 1.95 10.67 5.34
C ARG A 309 1.53 9.85 4.12
N SER A 310 0.58 8.95 4.34
CA SER A 310 0.01 8.11 3.31
C SER A 310 -0.85 8.88 2.31
N THR A 311 -0.85 8.44 1.06
CA THR A 311 -1.79 8.87 0.02
C THR A 311 -3.24 8.59 0.42
N TYR A 312 -4.17 9.39 -0.11
CA TYR A 312 -5.58 9.38 0.22
C TYR A 312 -6.42 9.61 -1.03
N GLY A 313 -7.73 9.37 -0.96
CA GLY A 313 -8.56 9.43 -2.16
C GLY A 313 -10.04 9.69 -1.90
N ASN A 314 -10.79 9.67 -2.99
CA ASN A 314 -12.23 9.87 -3.01
C ASN A 314 -13.00 8.56 -2.76
N ASN A 315 -14.28 8.69 -2.39
CA ASN A 315 -15.27 7.62 -2.41
C ASN A 315 -15.44 7.09 -3.84
N LEU A 316 -16.06 5.91 -3.96
CA LEU A 316 -16.31 5.26 -5.26
C LEU A 316 -17.27 6.06 -6.16
N ASP A 317 -18.10 6.92 -5.59
CA ASP A 317 -18.99 7.82 -6.34
C ASP A 317 -18.31 9.14 -6.75
N GLY A 318 -16.99 9.27 -6.57
CA GLY A 318 -16.22 10.47 -6.91
C GLY A 318 -16.29 11.58 -5.87
N THR A 319 -17.07 11.42 -4.79
CA THR A 319 -17.12 12.41 -3.69
C THR A 319 -15.92 12.26 -2.76
N ALA A 320 -15.43 13.37 -2.22
CA ALA A 320 -14.42 13.36 -1.18
C ALA A 320 -15.04 12.94 0.15
N PRO A 321 -14.48 11.91 0.82
CA PRO A 321 -14.93 11.47 2.13
C PRO A 321 -14.89 12.63 3.12
N ARG A 322 -15.78 12.62 4.13
CA ARG A 322 -15.86 13.70 5.14
C ARG A 322 -14.52 13.97 5.82
N THR A 323 -13.78 12.90 6.09
CA THR A 323 -12.42 12.92 6.65
C THR A 323 -11.45 12.22 5.71
N ARG A 324 -10.17 12.62 5.76
CA ARG A 324 -9.10 12.03 4.95
C ARG A 324 -9.10 10.50 5.09
N SER A 325 -9.22 9.79 3.97
CA SER A 325 -9.29 8.33 3.92
C SER A 325 -8.27 7.77 2.93
N HIS A 326 -7.47 6.80 3.39
CA HIS A 326 -6.25 6.37 2.70
C HIS A 326 -6.53 5.34 1.62
N ILE A 327 -5.72 5.38 0.56
CA ILE A 327 -5.81 4.44 -0.56
C ILE A 327 -5.19 3.10 -0.19
N ASN A 328 -5.90 2.01 -0.48
CA ASN A 328 -5.32 0.69 -0.59
C ASN A 328 -4.88 0.45 -2.04
N ALA A 329 -3.59 0.26 -2.29
CA ALA A 329 -3.06 -0.01 -3.64
C ALA A 329 -3.29 -1.47 -4.09
N LEU A 330 -3.73 -2.36 -3.20
CA LEU A 330 -4.08 -3.74 -3.51
C LEU A 330 -5.59 -3.91 -3.61
N THR A 331 -6.03 -5.07 -4.11
CA THR A 331 -7.42 -5.49 -4.00
C THR A 331 -7.79 -5.66 -2.53
N HIS A 332 -9.08 -5.56 -2.18
CA HIS A 332 -9.55 -5.81 -0.81
C HIS A 332 -9.97 -7.28 -0.61
N TRP A 333 -9.51 -8.16 -1.49
CA TRP A 333 -9.91 -9.56 -1.54
C TRP A 333 -8.74 -10.45 -1.18
N ILE A 334 -9.02 -11.63 -0.61
CA ILE A 334 -8.04 -12.72 -0.55
C ILE A 334 -8.04 -13.38 -1.94
N ASP A 335 -7.20 -12.90 -2.85
CA ASP A 335 -7.17 -13.34 -4.25
C ASP A 335 -5.76 -13.56 -4.80
N ALA A 336 -4.78 -13.72 -3.91
CA ALA A 336 -3.38 -13.98 -4.23
C ALA A 336 -2.75 -12.89 -5.13
N SER A 337 -3.23 -11.65 -5.03
CA SER A 337 -2.64 -10.47 -5.66
C SER A 337 -1.17 -10.27 -5.26
N ASN A 338 -0.74 -10.75 -4.10
CA ASN A 338 0.67 -10.81 -3.71
C ASN A 338 1.54 -11.72 -4.63
N VAL A 339 0.92 -12.66 -5.35
CA VAL A 339 1.55 -13.49 -6.39
C VAL A 339 1.29 -12.93 -7.79
N TYR A 340 0.05 -12.52 -8.08
CA TYR A 340 -0.40 -12.19 -9.44
C TYR A 340 -0.38 -10.70 -9.79
N GLY A 341 -0.22 -9.82 -8.81
CA GLY A 341 -0.34 -8.36 -8.95
C GLY A 341 -1.78 -7.87 -8.85
N SER A 342 -1.94 -6.57 -8.58
CA SER A 342 -3.24 -5.88 -8.45
C SER A 342 -3.58 -4.99 -9.67
N THR A 343 -2.79 -5.06 -10.74
CA THR A 343 -3.03 -4.35 -12.00
C THR A 343 -2.77 -5.26 -13.19
N ALA A 344 -3.52 -5.06 -14.28
CA ALA A 344 -3.36 -5.87 -15.50
C ALA A 344 -1.93 -5.81 -16.06
N ALA A 345 -1.30 -4.63 -16.03
CA ALA A 345 0.09 -4.44 -16.48
C ALA A 345 1.08 -5.28 -15.65
N LYS A 346 0.91 -5.31 -14.32
CA LYS A 346 1.77 -6.09 -13.43
C LYS A 346 1.55 -7.60 -13.61
N ALA A 347 0.30 -8.04 -13.70
CA ALA A 347 -0.01 -9.44 -13.96
C ALA A 347 0.58 -9.91 -15.29
N ALA A 348 0.45 -9.11 -16.35
CA ALA A 348 1.03 -9.42 -17.66
C ALA A 348 2.56 -9.49 -17.60
N SER A 349 3.23 -8.59 -16.86
CA SER A 349 4.69 -8.59 -16.76
C SER A 349 5.25 -9.83 -16.07
N LEU A 350 4.49 -10.45 -15.17
CA LEU A 350 4.87 -11.65 -14.41
C LEU A 350 4.62 -12.96 -15.16
N ARG A 351 3.83 -12.97 -16.25
CA ARG A 351 3.49 -14.17 -17.02
C ARG A 351 4.59 -14.58 -18.00
N ASN A 352 4.82 -15.89 -18.10
CA ASN A 352 5.70 -16.49 -19.10
C ASN A 352 4.91 -16.90 -20.35
N THR A 353 4.67 -15.91 -21.21
CA THR A 353 3.87 -16.06 -22.43
C THR A 353 4.53 -16.93 -23.51
N THR A 354 5.83 -17.24 -23.39
CA THR A 354 6.53 -18.12 -24.35
C THR A 354 6.35 -19.60 -24.03
N SER A 355 5.85 -19.94 -22.84
CA SER A 355 5.66 -21.34 -22.43
C SER A 355 4.53 -22.03 -23.19
N GLY A 356 3.47 -21.29 -23.57
CA GLY A 356 2.21 -21.85 -24.08
C GLY A 356 1.47 -22.70 -23.03
N ARG A 357 1.83 -22.57 -21.75
CA ARG A 357 1.35 -23.41 -20.64
C ARG A 357 0.80 -22.58 -19.47
N GLY A 358 0.60 -21.27 -19.65
CA GLY A 358 0.05 -20.39 -18.63
C GLY A 358 0.95 -20.18 -17.43
N LYS A 359 2.26 -20.39 -17.55
CA LYS A 359 3.22 -20.29 -16.43
C LYS A 359 3.49 -18.84 -16.03
N LEU A 360 3.92 -18.65 -14.79
CA LEU A 360 4.59 -17.44 -14.33
C LEU A 360 6.09 -17.50 -14.67
N LYS A 361 6.70 -16.33 -14.92
CA LYS A 361 8.14 -16.19 -15.12
C LYS A 361 8.87 -16.58 -13.83
N THR A 362 10.05 -17.15 -14.01
CA THR A 362 10.97 -17.49 -12.93
C THR A 362 12.40 -17.25 -13.38
N SER A 363 13.32 -17.09 -12.44
CA SER A 363 14.75 -17.15 -12.71
C SER A 363 15.33 -18.48 -12.23
N ILE A 364 16.59 -18.74 -12.58
CA ILE A 364 17.38 -19.81 -11.98
C ILE A 364 18.50 -19.15 -11.19
N SER A 365 18.58 -19.46 -9.90
CA SER A 365 19.70 -19.04 -9.04
C SER A 365 20.14 -20.24 -8.23
N SER A 366 21.45 -20.49 -8.18
CA SER A 366 21.99 -21.63 -7.42
C SER A 366 21.32 -22.98 -7.77
N ASN A 367 21.06 -23.20 -9.08
CA ASN A 367 20.34 -24.36 -9.63
C ASN A 367 18.90 -24.56 -9.13
N ARG A 368 18.27 -23.52 -8.59
CA ARG A 368 16.90 -23.55 -8.07
C ARG A 368 16.04 -22.54 -8.84
N GLN A 369 14.78 -22.90 -9.05
CA GLN A 369 13.79 -21.98 -9.61
C GLN A 369 13.44 -20.91 -8.59
N MET A 370 13.79 -19.67 -8.85
CA MET A 370 13.50 -18.52 -8.00
C MET A 370 12.51 -17.59 -8.69
N LEU A 371 12.02 -16.58 -7.97
CA LEU A 371 11.24 -15.50 -8.57
C LEU A 371 11.99 -14.84 -9.73
N PRO A 372 11.28 -14.25 -10.71
CA PRO A 372 11.92 -13.46 -11.75
C PRO A 372 12.68 -12.28 -11.14
N LEU A 373 13.65 -11.74 -11.86
CA LEU A 373 14.48 -10.62 -11.41
C LEU A 373 14.15 -9.36 -12.22
N LEU A 374 13.85 -8.24 -11.55
CA LEU A 374 13.75 -6.91 -12.18
C LEU A 374 15.12 -6.37 -12.61
N SER A 375 16.14 -6.70 -11.82
CA SER A 375 17.55 -6.38 -12.07
C SER A 375 18.42 -7.43 -11.37
N ALA A 376 19.74 -7.37 -11.52
CA ALA A 376 20.68 -8.42 -11.07
C ALA A 376 20.42 -8.96 -9.65
N ASN A 377 19.97 -8.11 -8.71
CA ASN A 377 19.74 -8.48 -7.32
C ASN A 377 18.39 -7.97 -6.80
N VAL A 378 17.31 -8.02 -7.59
CA VAL A 378 15.97 -7.58 -7.13
C VAL A 378 14.92 -8.55 -7.66
N PHE A 379 14.28 -9.30 -6.75
CA PHE A 379 13.19 -10.19 -7.13
C PHE A 379 11.93 -9.41 -7.49
N ASP A 380 11.16 -9.98 -8.41
CA ASP A 380 9.86 -9.48 -8.83
C ASP A 380 8.73 -10.43 -8.45
N ALA A 381 7.62 -9.87 -7.96
CA ALA A 381 6.42 -10.62 -7.60
C ALA A 381 5.17 -9.73 -7.76
N GLY A 382 3.99 -10.26 -7.43
CA GLY A 382 2.74 -9.50 -7.44
C GLY A 382 2.75 -8.29 -6.50
N ASP A 383 3.37 -8.43 -5.33
CA ASP A 383 3.59 -7.32 -4.38
C ASP A 383 5.05 -6.82 -4.37
N HIS A 384 5.19 -5.49 -4.25
CA HIS A 384 6.47 -4.79 -4.32
C HIS A 384 7.38 -5.00 -3.10
N ARG A 385 6.84 -5.43 -1.96
CA ARG A 385 7.59 -5.68 -0.71
C ARG A 385 8.24 -7.06 -0.67
N VAL A 386 8.18 -7.84 -1.76
CA VAL A 386 8.79 -9.18 -1.87
C VAL A 386 10.23 -9.25 -1.37
N ASN A 387 11.04 -8.19 -1.53
CA ASN A 387 12.44 -8.16 -1.13
C ASN A 387 12.65 -7.69 0.33
N GLU A 388 11.59 -7.38 1.08
CA GLU A 388 11.69 -6.78 2.42
C GLU A 388 12.58 -7.61 3.34
N GLN A 389 12.39 -8.93 3.37
CA GLN A 389 13.24 -9.86 4.10
C GLN A 389 13.23 -11.27 3.48
N PRO A 390 14.27 -12.10 3.69
CA PRO A 390 14.47 -13.33 2.90
C PRO A 390 13.36 -14.40 3.02
N LEU A 391 12.75 -14.57 4.20
CA LEU A 391 11.68 -15.55 4.42
C LEU A 391 10.40 -15.16 3.67
N LEU A 392 10.13 -13.86 3.50
CA LEU A 392 9.02 -13.39 2.67
C LEU A 392 9.24 -13.75 1.20
N THR A 393 10.43 -13.51 0.66
CA THR A 393 10.78 -13.91 -0.72
C THR A 393 10.61 -15.42 -0.93
N ILE A 394 10.92 -16.23 0.09
CA ILE A 394 10.71 -17.68 0.05
C ILE A 394 9.24 -18.03 -0.09
N MET A 395 8.35 -17.37 0.66
CA MET A 395 6.90 -17.57 0.54
C MET A 395 6.41 -17.22 -0.87
N HIS A 396 6.78 -16.06 -1.41
CA HIS A 396 6.41 -15.68 -2.78
C HIS A 396 6.94 -16.71 -3.80
N THR A 397 8.18 -17.17 -3.66
CA THR A 397 8.77 -18.17 -4.55
C THR A 397 8.00 -19.49 -4.48
N LEU A 398 7.60 -19.94 -3.29
CA LEU A 398 6.86 -21.18 -3.08
C LEU A 398 5.54 -21.15 -3.86
N TRP A 399 4.78 -20.06 -3.78
CA TRP A 399 3.49 -19.94 -4.45
C TRP A 399 3.60 -19.74 -5.97
N VAL A 400 4.68 -19.13 -6.47
CA VAL A 400 4.98 -19.12 -7.91
C VAL A 400 5.33 -20.52 -8.42
N ARG A 401 6.08 -21.31 -7.64
CA ARG A 401 6.36 -22.71 -7.97
C ARG A 401 5.07 -23.54 -7.98
N GLU A 402 4.17 -23.32 -7.03
CA GLU A 402 2.90 -24.04 -6.96
C GLU A 402 2.01 -23.73 -8.17
N HIS A 403 1.88 -22.46 -8.54
CA HIS A 403 1.19 -22.08 -9.78
C HIS A 403 1.75 -22.84 -10.99
N ASN A 404 3.08 -22.85 -11.16
CA ASN A 404 3.73 -23.50 -12.29
C ASN A 404 3.55 -25.03 -12.26
N ARG A 405 3.53 -25.65 -11.07
CA ARG A 405 3.24 -27.07 -10.87
C ARG A 405 1.81 -27.41 -11.30
N ILE A 406 0.83 -26.61 -10.87
CA ILE A 406 -0.58 -26.78 -11.26
C ILE A 406 -0.73 -26.61 -12.78
N ALA A 407 -0.10 -25.58 -13.36
CA ALA A 407 -0.16 -25.32 -14.79
C ALA A 407 0.41 -26.48 -15.64
N ASP A 408 1.54 -27.07 -15.24
CA ASP A 408 2.11 -28.25 -15.91
C ASP A 408 1.19 -29.49 -15.79
N ASN A 409 0.56 -29.68 -14.64
CA ASN A 409 -0.39 -30.77 -14.44
C ASN A 409 -1.64 -30.57 -15.31
N LEU A 410 -2.18 -29.34 -15.36
CA LEU A 410 -3.32 -28.99 -16.23
C LEU A 410 -2.99 -29.22 -17.70
N TYR A 411 -1.79 -28.85 -18.14
CA TYR A 411 -1.32 -29.13 -19.51
C TYR A 411 -1.30 -30.63 -19.84
N THR A 412 -0.97 -31.46 -18.85
CA THR A 412 -0.93 -32.92 -19.01
C THR A 412 -2.33 -33.53 -19.11
N VAL A 413 -3.28 -33.07 -18.28
CA VAL A 413 -4.64 -33.66 -18.22
C VAL A 413 -5.64 -33.02 -19.20
N ALA A 414 -5.41 -31.78 -19.61
CA ALA A 414 -6.23 -31.05 -20.56
C ALA A 414 -5.35 -30.48 -21.69
N PRO A 415 -4.81 -31.33 -22.57
CA PRO A 415 -3.92 -30.89 -23.64
C PRO A 415 -4.63 -29.97 -24.65
N ASN A 416 -3.84 -29.21 -25.41
CA ASN A 416 -4.29 -28.31 -26.49
C ASN A 416 -5.16 -27.11 -26.07
N GLN A 417 -5.17 -26.74 -24.79
CA GLN A 417 -5.78 -25.48 -24.35
C GLN A 417 -4.87 -24.28 -24.57
N THR A 418 -5.43 -23.08 -24.47
CA THR A 418 -4.68 -21.81 -24.62
C THR A 418 -3.83 -21.50 -23.39
N ASP A 419 -2.81 -20.66 -23.55
CA ASP A 419 -2.01 -20.15 -22.41
C ASP A 419 -2.89 -19.50 -21.33
N GLU A 420 -3.90 -18.73 -21.76
CA GLU A 420 -4.87 -18.09 -20.87
C GLU A 420 -5.70 -19.09 -20.06
N PHE A 421 -6.13 -20.19 -20.70
CA PHE A 421 -6.85 -21.26 -20.01
C PHE A 421 -6.03 -21.79 -18.84
N TYR A 422 -4.76 -22.16 -19.07
CA TYR A 422 -3.93 -22.74 -18.02
C TYR A 422 -3.63 -21.72 -16.92
N TYR A 423 -3.31 -20.49 -17.28
CA TYR A 423 -3.00 -19.42 -16.32
C TYR A 423 -4.19 -19.16 -15.38
N GLN A 424 -5.39 -18.98 -15.92
CA GLN A 424 -6.57 -18.65 -15.12
C GLN A 424 -7.02 -19.82 -14.24
N HIS A 425 -6.94 -21.06 -14.74
CA HIS A 425 -7.27 -22.23 -13.93
C HIS A 425 -6.24 -22.48 -12.81
N ALA A 426 -4.95 -22.35 -13.11
CA ALA A 426 -3.90 -22.44 -12.08
C ALA A 426 -4.05 -21.33 -11.03
N ARG A 427 -4.27 -20.08 -11.47
CA ARG A 427 -4.57 -18.96 -10.57
C ARG A 427 -5.77 -19.24 -9.68
N ARG A 428 -6.88 -19.70 -10.24
CA ARG A 428 -8.11 -20.01 -9.48
C ARG A 428 -7.88 -21.09 -8.42
N ILE A 429 -7.08 -22.12 -8.72
CA ILE A 429 -6.74 -23.18 -7.77
C ILE A 429 -5.87 -22.63 -6.65
N VAL A 430 -4.81 -21.88 -6.96
CA VAL A 430 -3.94 -21.26 -5.94
C VAL A 430 -4.72 -20.34 -5.01
N ILE A 431 -5.66 -19.54 -5.55
CA ILE A 431 -6.55 -18.70 -4.72
C ILE A 431 -7.35 -19.56 -3.75
N ALA A 432 -7.90 -20.68 -4.22
CA ALA A 432 -8.67 -21.60 -3.37
C ALA A 432 -7.79 -22.26 -2.30
N GLU A 433 -6.56 -22.67 -2.64
CA GLU A 433 -5.60 -23.23 -1.68
C GLU A 433 -5.26 -22.22 -0.58
N MET A 434 -4.94 -20.97 -0.95
CA MET A 434 -4.66 -19.92 0.02
C MET A 434 -5.88 -19.63 0.89
N GLN A 435 -7.07 -19.44 0.30
CA GLN A 435 -8.30 -19.20 1.07
C GLN A 435 -8.57 -20.36 2.03
N HIS A 436 -8.40 -21.60 1.60
CA HIS A 436 -8.56 -22.76 2.48
C HIS A 436 -7.62 -22.67 3.68
N ILE A 437 -6.30 -22.57 3.47
CA ILE A 437 -5.30 -22.45 4.54
C ILE A 437 -5.65 -21.29 5.49
N ILE A 438 -6.09 -20.16 4.95
CA ILE A 438 -6.42 -18.98 5.75
C ILE A 438 -7.59 -19.26 6.70
N TYR A 439 -8.69 -19.79 6.19
CA TYR A 439 -9.90 -19.97 6.99
C TYR A 439 -9.88 -21.23 7.87
N THR A 440 -9.18 -22.29 7.46
CA THR A 440 -9.18 -23.58 8.19
C THR A 440 -7.98 -23.77 9.10
N GLU A 441 -6.83 -23.14 8.82
CA GLU A 441 -5.59 -23.37 9.57
C GLU A 441 -5.08 -22.09 10.25
N TYR A 442 -5.06 -20.97 9.54
CA TYR A 442 -4.45 -19.73 10.07
C TYR A 442 -5.38 -18.96 11.00
N LEU A 443 -6.56 -18.54 10.53
CA LEU A 443 -7.48 -17.71 11.31
C LEU A 443 -7.92 -18.34 12.63
N PRO A 444 -8.27 -19.64 12.71
CA PRO A 444 -8.63 -20.29 13.98
C PRO A 444 -7.56 -20.13 15.07
N VAL A 445 -6.29 -20.22 14.68
CA VAL A 445 -5.14 -20.07 15.59
C VAL A 445 -4.95 -18.61 16.01
N ILE A 446 -5.16 -17.66 15.10
CA ILE A 446 -4.96 -16.23 15.37
C ILE A 446 -6.07 -15.61 16.21
N ILE A 447 -7.33 -15.94 15.93
CA ILE A 447 -8.48 -15.36 16.65
C ILE A 447 -8.64 -15.97 18.05
N GLY A 448 -8.12 -17.18 18.28
CA GLY A 448 -8.03 -17.85 19.59
C GLY A 448 -9.35 -18.25 20.26
N SER A 449 -10.49 -17.74 19.78
CA SER A 449 -11.83 -18.07 20.27
C SER A 449 -12.38 -19.30 19.55
N PRO A 450 -12.71 -20.41 20.26
CA PRO A 450 -13.31 -21.59 19.65
C PRO A 450 -14.61 -21.30 18.89
N ASP A 451 -15.45 -20.40 19.42
CA ASP A 451 -16.73 -20.05 18.81
C ASP A 451 -16.51 -19.26 17.50
N LEU A 452 -15.59 -18.29 17.51
CA LEU A 452 -15.25 -17.56 16.28
C LEU A 452 -14.53 -18.45 15.27
N ALA A 453 -13.70 -19.40 15.74
CA ALA A 453 -13.06 -20.40 14.88
C ALA A 453 -14.09 -21.28 14.18
N ALA A 454 -15.06 -21.82 14.94
CA ALA A 454 -16.17 -22.57 14.37
C ALA A 454 -16.98 -21.72 13.38
N GLN A 455 -17.18 -20.43 13.70
CA GLN A 455 -17.83 -19.48 12.82
C GLN A 455 -17.07 -19.32 11.49
N VAL A 456 -15.80 -18.90 11.51
CA VAL A 456 -15.05 -18.64 10.26
C VAL A 456 -14.82 -19.88 9.40
N MET A 457 -14.82 -21.07 10.01
CA MET A 457 -14.73 -22.35 9.28
C MET A 457 -16.07 -22.83 8.71
N SER A 458 -17.18 -22.18 9.07
CA SER A 458 -18.52 -22.61 8.62
C SER A 458 -18.71 -22.43 7.12
N SER A 459 -19.23 -23.46 6.47
CA SER A 459 -19.66 -23.41 5.07
C SER A 459 -21.04 -22.78 4.89
N GLU A 460 -21.69 -22.32 5.95
CA GLU A 460 -23.04 -21.74 5.91
C GLU A 460 -23.07 -20.31 5.35
N TYR A 461 -21.91 -19.69 5.15
CA TYR A 461 -21.82 -18.35 4.59
C TYR A 461 -22.01 -18.36 3.07
N GLY A 462 -23.03 -17.63 2.64
CA GLY A 462 -23.26 -17.30 1.24
C GLY A 462 -22.45 -16.10 0.77
N TYR A 463 -22.72 -15.69 -0.47
CA TYR A 463 -22.17 -14.48 -1.04
C TYR A 463 -22.66 -13.23 -0.30
N TYR A 464 -21.73 -12.37 0.13
CA TYR A 464 -22.02 -11.09 0.76
C TYR A 464 -21.92 -9.95 -0.26
N SER A 465 -23.02 -9.21 -0.46
CA SER A 465 -23.09 -8.08 -1.41
C SER A 465 -22.71 -6.72 -0.79
N GLY A 466 -22.35 -6.66 0.49
CA GLY A 466 -21.91 -5.41 1.09
C GLY A 466 -20.48 -5.01 0.72
N ASN A 467 -20.04 -3.86 1.24
CA ASN A 467 -18.71 -3.32 0.94
C ASN A 467 -17.60 -4.21 1.55
N PRO A 468 -16.73 -4.82 0.73
CA PRO A 468 -15.64 -5.68 1.17
C PRO A 468 -14.38 -4.92 1.57
N ALA A 469 -14.38 -3.58 1.42
CA ALA A 469 -13.17 -2.79 1.62
C ALA A 469 -12.62 -2.97 3.04
N ILE A 470 -11.34 -3.30 3.12
CA ILE A 470 -10.61 -3.53 4.36
C ILE A 470 -10.72 -2.29 5.24
N PHE A 471 -10.85 -2.51 6.55
CA PHE A 471 -10.88 -1.42 7.53
C PHE A 471 -9.50 -0.81 7.74
N THR A 472 -9.44 0.51 7.86
CA THR A 472 -8.21 1.25 8.20
C THR A 472 -7.63 0.75 9.52
N GLU A 473 -8.49 0.45 10.50
CA GLU A 473 -8.10 -0.06 11.80
C GLU A 473 -7.45 -1.44 11.70
N PHE A 474 -7.91 -2.28 10.76
CA PHE A 474 -7.30 -3.58 10.46
C PHE A 474 -5.91 -3.39 9.84
N SER A 475 -5.81 -2.57 8.78
CA SER A 475 -4.56 -2.41 8.01
C SER A 475 -3.43 -1.68 8.75
N THR A 476 -3.78 -0.76 9.65
CA THR A 476 -2.81 0.10 10.34
C THR A 476 -2.48 -0.34 11.76
N ALA A 477 -3.37 -1.04 12.45
CA ALA A 477 -3.20 -1.42 13.85
C ALA A 477 -3.37 -2.93 14.09
N ALA A 478 -4.58 -3.47 13.90
CA ALA A 478 -4.89 -4.83 14.37
C ALA A 478 -4.02 -5.91 13.71
N TYR A 479 -3.85 -5.85 12.38
CA TYR A 479 -3.09 -6.84 11.64
C TYR A 479 -1.56 -6.60 11.66
N ARG A 480 -1.13 -5.52 12.34
CA ARG A 480 0.29 -5.28 12.67
C ARG A 480 0.73 -6.01 13.94
N MET A 481 -0.17 -6.76 14.59
CA MET A 481 0.17 -7.63 15.73
C MET A 481 1.35 -8.57 15.44
N GLY A 482 1.49 -9.01 14.18
CA GLY A 482 2.57 -9.89 13.74
C GLY A 482 3.98 -9.31 13.89
N HIS A 483 4.13 -7.99 14.05
CA HIS A 483 5.43 -7.37 14.31
C HIS A 483 6.04 -7.82 15.65
N SER A 484 5.24 -8.02 16.70
CA SER A 484 5.73 -8.55 17.99
C SER A 484 6.19 -10.02 17.87
N GLN A 485 5.62 -10.77 16.91
CA GLN A 485 5.94 -12.18 16.69
C GLN A 485 7.32 -12.41 16.01
N VAL A 486 7.97 -11.34 15.53
CA VAL A 486 9.24 -11.37 14.82
C VAL A 486 10.39 -11.70 15.75
N ARG A 487 11.34 -12.53 15.28
CA ARG A 487 12.58 -12.83 16.01
C ARG A 487 13.74 -12.00 15.49
N SER A 488 14.62 -11.58 16.40
CA SER A 488 15.91 -10.95 16.06
C SER A 488 16.83 -11.93 15.31
N PHE A 489 17.10 -13.09 15.92
CA PHE A 489 17.91 -14.14 15.30
C PHE A 489 17.02 -15.20 14.63
N ILE A 490 17.14 -15.29 13.31
CA ILE A 490 16.46 -16.27 12.47
C ILE A 490 17.31 -17.53 12.39
N ARG A 491 16.89 -18.56 13.14
CA ARG A 491 17.54 -19.87 13.18
C ARG A 491 17.03 -20.76 12.05
N LEU A 492 17.96 -21.32 11.27
CA LEU A 492 17.68 -22.21 10.15
C LEU A 492 18.23 -23.61 10.42
N PHE A 493 17.76 -24.62 9.69
CA PHE A 493 18.18 -26.01 9.90
C PHE A 493 18.56 -26.71 8.60
N ASP A 494 19.73 -27.37 8.60
CA ASP A 494 20.21 -28.15 7.47
C ASP A 494 19.40 -29.44 7.29
N ARG A 495 19.68 -30.21 6.23
CA ARG A 495 19.00 -31.48 5.94
C ARG A 495 19.13 -32.52 7.07
N SER A 496 20.17 -32.44 7.89
CA SER A 496 20.39 -33.33 9.04
C SER A 496 19.70 -32.87 10.32
N GLY A 497 18.99 -31.73 10.28
CA GLY A 497 18.34 -31.13 11.45
C GLY A 497 19.29 -30.36 12.36
N ARG A 498 20.54 -30.11 11.95
CA ARG A 498 21.48 -29.26 12.70
C ARG A 498 21.25 -27.81 12.35
N VAL A 499 21.63 -26.90 13.25
CA VAL A 499 21.58 -25.46 12.99
C VAL A 499 22.43 -25.15 11.75
N SER A 500 21.80 -24.56 10.74
CA SER A 500 22.45 -24.18 9.50
C SER A 500 23.37 -22.98 9.74
N LYS A 501 24.52 -22.99 9.06
CA LYS A 501 25.50 -21.88 9.07
C LYS A 501 24.94 -20.60 8.46
N ASP A 502 23.80 -20.70 7.78
CA ASP A 502 23.12 -19.57 7.14
C ASP A 502 22.09 -18.88 8.02
N SER A 503 21.92 -19.33 9.27
CA SER A 503 21.18 -18.59 10.30
C SER A 503 21.70 -17.16 10.46
N TYR A 504 20.84 -16.20 10.76
CA TYR A 504 21.18 -14.78 10.61
C TYR A 504 20.42 -13.85 11.56
N PHE A 505 20.97 -12.66 11.78
CA PHE A 505 20.25 -11.53 12.40
C PHE A 505 19.42 -10.81 11.35
N LEU A 506 18.16 -10.54 11.68
CA LEU A 506 17.19 -9.95 10.76
C LEU A 506 17.63 -8.57 10.28
N SER A 507 18.18 -7.74 11.16
CA SER A 507 18.66 -6.39 10.86
C SER A 507 19.70 -6.32 9.73
N ASP A 508 20.51 -7.37 9.55
CA ASP A 508 21.51 -7.46 8.48
C ASP A 508 20.96 -7.95 7.13
N SER A 509 19.68 -8.31 7.08
CA SER A 509 19.10 -9.06 5.96
C SER A 509 17.93 -8.36 5.28
N PHE A 510 17.46 -7.24 5.80
CA PHE A 510 16.42 -6.46 5.13
C PHE A 510 16.88 -5.94 3.76
N MET A 511 16.00 -6.03 2.75
CA MET A 511 16.26 -5.55 1.38
C MET A 511 17.55 -6.13 0.75
N ASN A 512 17.97 -7.32 1.22
CA ASN A 512 19.21 -7.97 0.81
C ASN A 512 18.95 -9.40 0.31
N PRO A 513 18.85 -9.61 -1.00
CA PRO A 513 18.56 -10.93 -1.56
C PRO A 513 19.81 -11.82 -1.68
N SER A 514 20.98 -11.35 -1.25
CA SER A 514 22.26 -12.05 -1.48
C SER A 514 22.22 -13.50 -1.01
N ARG A 515 21.61 -13.79 0.16
CA ARG A 515 21.49 -15.16 0.71
C ARG A 515 20.72 -16.10 -0.22
N LEU A 516 19.65 -15.60 -0.83
CA LEU A 516 18.80 -16.37 -1.75
C LEU A 516 19.45 -16.58 -3.11
N LEU A 517 20.33 -15.67 -3.53
CA LEU A 517 21.00 -15.73 -4.82
C LEU A 517 22.27 -16.60 -4.77
N THR A 518 23.04 -16.53 -3.69
CA THR A 518 24.37 -17.15 -3.60
C THR A 518 24.40 -18.49 -2.89
N ASN A 519 23.38 -18.85 -2.10
CA ASN A 519 23.38 -20.07 -1.33
C ASN A 519 22.32 -21.08 -1.81
N VAL A 520 22.80 -22.23 -2.31
CA VAL A 520 22.01 -23.35 -2.85
C VAL A 520 21.07 -23.99 -1.82
N ASN A 521 21.44 -23.99 -0.54
CA ASN A 521 20.71 -24.67 0.54
C ASN A 521 19.79 -23.73 1.32
N PHE A 522 20.00 -22.41 1.24
CA PHE A 522 19.29 -21.43 2.06
C PHE A 522 17.77 -21.59 1.98
N PHE A 523 17.22 -21.81 0.77
CA PHE A 523 15.78 -21.97 0.59
C PHE A 523 15.18 -23.12 1.43
N ASP A 524 15.80 -24.30 1.33
CA ASP A 524 15.30 -25.49 2.04
C ASP A 524 15.56 -25.38 3.55
N ASP A 525 16.71 -24.83 3.93
CA ASP A 525 17.08 -24.63 5.33
C ASP A 525 16.17 -23.61 6.03
N ALA A 526 15.74 -22.58 5.28
CA ALA A 526 14.78 -21.59 5.71
C ALA A 526 13.37 -22.16 5.89
N LEU A 527 12.89 -23.00 4.96
CA LEU A 527 11.63 -23.71 5.14
C LEU A 527 11.65 -24.62 6.38
N ARG A 528 12.76 -25.34 6.63
CA ARG A 528 12.91 -26.11 7.89
C ARG A 528 12.90 -25.21 9.12
N GLY A 529 13.54 -24.05 9.05
CA GLY A 529 13.49 -23.02 10.11
C GLY A 529 12.07 -22.55 10.41
N LEU A 530 11.30 -22.17 9.38
CA LEU A 530 9.90 -21.75 9.50
C LEU A 530 9.02 -22.81 10.19
N LEU A 531 9.30 -24.09 9.96
CA LEU A 531 8.54 -25.21 10.53
C LEU A 531 8.97 -25.63 11.95
N GLN A 532 10.17 -25.26 12.41
CA GLN A 532 10.72 -25.74 13.68
C GLN A 532 10.88 -24.65 14.75
N VAL A 533 11.15 -23.41 14.32
CA VAL A 533 11.36 -22.31 15.25
C VAL A 533 10.00 -21.77 15.70
N PRO A 534 9.73 -21.57 17.00
CA PRO A 534 8.51 -20.92 17.44
C PRO A 534 8.46 -19.45 16.99
N ALA A 535 7.28 -18.88 16.77
CA ALA A 535 7.15 -17.42 16.68
C ALA A 535 7.35 -16.79 18.08
N GLN A 536 7.53 -15.47 18.19
CA GLN A 536 7.34 -14.80 19.48
C GLN A 536 5.84 -14.64 19.77
N ALA A 537 5.52 -14.37 21.03
CA ALA A 537 4.17 -14.07 21.49
C ALA A 537 3.67 -12.73 20.93
N VAL A 538 2.35 -12.52 20.97
CA VAL A 538 1.75 -11.22 20.69
C VAL A 538 1.68 -10.44 21.99
N ASP A 539 2.63 -9.53 22.19
CA ASP A 539 2.78 -8.74 23.41
C ASP A 539 3.52 -7.41 23.12
N ASN A 540 4.03 -6.76 24.16
CA ASN A 540 4.83 -5.54 24.04
C ASN A 540 6.35 -5.81 23.94
N CYS A 541 6.77 -7.05 23.71
CA CYS A 541 8.15 -7.41 23.43
C CYS A 541 8.38 -7.40 21.91
N PHE A 542 9.30 -6.56 21.45
CA PHE A 542 9.63 -6.45 20.03
C PHE A 542 11.15 -6.53 19.87
N ALA A 543 11.59 -7.24 18.83
CA ALA A 543 13.00 -7.28 18.49
C ALA A 543 13.52 -5.88 18.13
N ASP A 544 14.71 -5.53 18.60
CA ASP A 544 15.37 -4.26 18.22
C ASP A 544 15.58 -4.13 16.71
N ASP A 545 15.65 -5.26 16.00
CA ASP A 545 15.70 -5.35 14.55
C ASP A 545 14.59 -4.56 13.84
N ILE A 546 13.42 -4.39 14.47
CA ILE A 546 12.28 -3.66 13.92
C ILE A 546 11.98 -2.34 14.64
N THR A 547 12.39 -2.16 15.91
CA THR A 547 12.15 -0.91 16.65
C THR A 547 13.26 0.12 16.49
N SER A 548 14.48 -0.34 16.22
CA SER A 548 15.70 0.48 16.33
C SER A 548 16.72 0.24 15.20
N GLN A 549 16.64 -0.91 14.51
CA GLN A 549 17.60 -1.29 13.45
C GLN A 549 16.93 -1.57 12.10
N LEU A 550 15.66 -1.21 11.95
CA LEU A 550 14.91 -1.44 10.71
C LEU A 550 15.61 -0.76 9.54
N PHE A 551 16.00 -1.55 8.54
CA PHE A 551 16.71 -1.14 7.33
C PHE A 551 18.11 -0.51 7.50
N LYS A 552 18.74 -0.54 8.69
CA LYS A 552 20.03 0.12 9.08
C LYS A 552 21.19 -0.03 8.10
#